data_AF-A0A955WWD1-F1
#
_entry.id   AF-A0A955WWD1-F1
#
_cell.length_a   1.000
_cell.length_b   1.000
_cell.length_c   1.000
_cell.angle_alpha   90.00
_cell.angle_beta   90.00
_cell.angle_gamma   90.00
#
_symmetry.space_group_name_H-M   'P 1'
#
loop_
_entity.id
_entity.type
_entity.pdbx_description
1 polymer ?
#
loop_
_entity_poly.entity_id
_entity_poly.type
_entity_poly.pdbx_seq_one_letter_code
_entity_poly.pdbx_strand_id
1 'polypeptide(L)' 'MARPSNTDARRTAIAAALQRVMAHTGYERATVAAIAREAGLSPGLVHYHFQ' A
#
# COMPACT_ATOMS: atom_id res chain seq x y z
N MET A 1 -23.81 -7.01 -8.58
CA MET A 1 -22.58 -6.95 -7.75
C MET A 1 -22.10 -5.51 -7.76
N ALA A 2 -22.13 -4.81 -6.63
CA ALA A 2 -21.60 -3.46 -6.55
C ALA A 2 -20.11 -3.51 -6.90
N ARG A 3 -19.68 -2.74 -7.91
CA ARG A 3 -18.26 -2.61 -8.25
C ARG A 3 -17.54 -2.21 -6.96
N PRO A 4 -16.53 -2.96 -6.47
CA PRO A 4 -15.80 -2.54 -5.28
C PRO A 4 -15.35 -1.11 -5.52
N SER A 5 -15.64 -0.23 -4.56
CA SER A 5 -15.23 1.16 -4.68
C SER A 5 -13.73 1.15 -4.98
N ASN A 6 -13.30 1.95 -5.94
CA ASN A 6 -11.90 1.98 -6.37
C ASN A 6 -10.95 2.17 -5.16
N THR A 7 -11.46 2.81 -4.10
CA THR A 7 -10.87 2.96 -2.78
C THR A 7 -10.55 1.63 -2.08
N ASP A 8 -11.49 0.69 -2.00
CA ASP A 8 -11.30 -0.56 -1.24
C ASP A 8 -10.26 -1.45 -1.94
N ALA A 9 -10.38 -1.61 -3.26
CA ALA A 9 -9.40 -2.33 -4.06
C ALA A 9 -7.98 -1.71 -3.96
N ARG A 10 -7.90 -0.37 -3.91
CA ARG A 10 -6.62 0.33 -3.72
C ARG A 10 -6.05 0.07 -2.33
N ARG A 11 -6.89 0.09 -1.30
CA ARG A 11 -6.49 -0.16 0.09
C ARG A 11 -5.97 -1.59 0.26
N THR A 12 -6.61 -2.58 -0.36
CA THR A 12 -6.12 -3.97 -0.40
C THR A 12 -4.75 -4.09 -1.09
N ALA A 13 -4.56 -3.40 -2.23
CA ALA A 13 -3.28 -3.42 -2.94
C ALA A 13 -2.13 -2.84 -2.09
N ILE A 14 -2.39 -1.74 -1.38
CA ILE A 14 -1.41 -1.13 -0.46
C ILE A 14 -1.10 -2.06 0.71
N ALA A 15 -2.11 -2.71 1.30
CA ALA A 15 -1.89 -3.66 2.39
C ALA A 15 -1.05 -4.87 1.96
N ALA A 16 -1.31 -5.42 0.77
CA ALA A 16 -0.51 -6.52 0.21
C ALA A 16 0.94 -6.09 -0.06
N ALA A 17 1.15 -4.88 -0.59
CA ALA A 17 2.48 -4.32 -0.79
C ALA A 17 3.24 -4.13 0.54
N LEU A 18 2.55 -3.65 1.58
CA LEU A 18 3.11 -3.55 2.92
C LEU A 18 3.57 -4.91 3.44
N GLN A 19 2.76 -5.96 3.32
CA GLN A 19 3.16 -7.31 3.76
C GLN A 19 4.43 -7.80 3.04
N ARG A 20 4.56 -7.55 1.73
CA ARG A 20 5.76 -7.92 0.97
C ARG A 20 6.99 -7.13 1.40
N VAL A 21 6.87 -5.80 1.51
CA VAL A 21 7.98 -4.94 1.96
C VAL A 21 8.44 -5.38 3.35
N MET A 22 7.51 -5.63 4.26
CA MET A 22 7.79 -6.12 5.61
C MET A 22 8.55 -7.44 5.61
N ALA A 23 8.12 -8.41 4.79
CA ALA A 23 8.79 -9.70 4.67
C ALA A 23 10.23 -9.60 4.13
N HIS A 24 10.50 -8.63 3.23
CA HIS A 24 11.82 -8.49 2.62
C HIS A 24 12.79 -7.57 3.38
N THR A 25 12.30 -6.49 3.98
CA THR A 25 13.15 -5.45 4.59
C THR A 25 13.11 -5.40 6.12
N GLY A 26 12.12 -6.06 6.73
CA GLY A 26 11.83 -5.93 8.16
C GLY A 26 11.11 -4.62 8.49
N TYR A 27 10.44 -4.57 9.65
CA TYR A 27 9.62 -3.44 10.07
C TYR A 27 10.38 -2.11 10.10
N GLU A 28 11.61 -2.12 10.65
CA GLU A 28 12.40 -0.89 10.84
C GLU A 28 12.80 -0.20 9.53
N ARG A 29 12.85 -0.93 8.41
CA ARG A 29 13.21 -0.38 7.10
C ARG A 29 12.03 -0.24 6.15
N ALA A 30 10.84 -0.68 6.56
CA ALA A 30 9.62 -0.53 5.78
C ALA A 30 9.20 0.95 5.79
N THR A 31 9.31 1.61 4.63
CA THR A 31 8.90 3.01 4.46
C THR A 31 7.66 3.12 3.58
N VAL A 32 6.87 4.17 3.78
CA VAL A 32 5.71 4.48 2.91
C VAL A 32 6.14 4.58 1.44
N ALA A 33 7.33 5.13 1.17
CA ALA A 33 7.89 5.19 -0.18
C ALA A 33 8.15 3.81 -0.78
N ALA A 34 8.71 2.87 0.00
CA ALA A 34 8.94 1.50 -0.46
C ALA A 34 7.63 0.77 -0.73
N ILE A 35 6.62 0.96 0.12
CA ILE A 35 5.28 0.37 -0.03
C ILE A 35 4.57 0.93 -1.26
N ALA A 36 4.62 2.25 -1.45
CA ALA A 36 4.03 2.91 -2.62
C ALA A 36 4.67 2.40 -3.92
N ARG A 37 6.00 2.28 -3.94
CA ARG A 37 6.74 1.70 -5.08
C ARG A 37 6.32 0.26 -5.35
N GLU A 38 6.23 -0.58 -4.33
CA GLU A 38 5.78 -1.98 -4.43
C GLU A 38 4.33 -2.10 -4.92
N ALA A 39 3.46 -1.15 -4.53
CA ALA A 39 2.07 -1.09 -4.98
C ALA A 39 1.90 -0.45 -6.37
N GLY A 40 2.95 0.12 -6.97
CA GLY A 40 2.86 0.90 -8.21
C GLY A 40 2.09 2.22 -8.05
N LEU A 41 2.11 2.82 -6.86
CA LEU A 41 1.37 4.03 -6.50
C LEU A 41 2.31 5.17 -6.09
N SER A 42 1.77 6.38 -6.04
CA SER A 42 2.47 7.52 -5.44
C SER A 42 2.35 7.48 -3.91
N PRO A 43 3.38 7.94 -3.15
CA PRO A 43 3.32 7.99 -1.69
C PRO A 43 2.14 8.82 -1.15
N GLY A 44 1.78 9.91 -1.84
CA GLY A 44 0.63 10.74 -1.46
C GLY A 44 -0.70 9.99 -1.52
N LEU A 45 -0.85 9.04 -2.45
CA LEU A 45 -2.06 8.22 -2.52
C LEU A 45 -2.13 7.22 -1.37
N VAL A 46 -0.99 6.74 -0.87
CA VAL A 46 -0.94 5.89 0.32
C VAL A 46 -1.40 6.68 1.56
N HIS A 47 -0.91 7.91 1.73
CA HIS A 47 -1.38 8.80 2.81
C HIS A 47 -2.88 9.16 2.71
N TYR A 48 -3.41 9.30 1.49
CA TYR A 48 -4.84 9.53 1.30
C TYR A 48 -5.72 8.36 1.78
N HIS A 49 -5.24 7.12 1.61
CA HIS A 49 -5.98 5.92 2.04
C HIS A 49 -5.68 5.49 3.49
N PHE A 50 -4.57 5.94 4.06
CA PHE A 50 -4.11 5.63 5.41
C PHE A 50 -3.63 6.92 6.09
N GLN A 51 -4.51 7.55 6.86
CA GLN A 51 -4.16 8.58 7.85
C GLN A 51 -3.91 7.95 9.22
#